data_AF-A0A2E6GBJ7-F1
#
_entry.id   AF-A0A2E6GBJ7-F1
#
_cell.length_a   1.000
_cell.length_b   1.000
_cell.length_c   1.000
_cell.angle_alpha   90.00
_cell.angle_beta   90.00
_cell.angle_gamma   90.00
#
_symmetry.space_group_name_H-M   'P 1'
#
loop_
_entity.id
_entity.type
_entity.pdbx_description
1 polymer ?
#
loop_
_entity_poly.entity_id
_entity_poly.type
_entity_poly.pdbx_seq_one_letter_code
_entity_poly.pdbx_strand_id
1 'polypeptide(L)'
;MLNGSRVIIFIINLAFCVVGCSAVSLERFNNNFKVKQSEIYENSMFGPEEEIHLSEQLSIMTGHVRAGLELLVRGEFDMAEAHLMHPISETDKDQKDSLKRFGLSEERFHELATLIRNGETEKLVLDKALLLISEIERIQKEISSDTSKNILTLLRLASEEYSIALVDNMVFDTNEYQDAYGFILEAKHQSKKMHPAISGKTRAKLEKIQNLWVDGVIPTTTPTPEDDMRTSISQTVEELKIFWEDFH
;
A
#
# COMPACT_ATOMS: atom_id res chain seq x y z
N MET A 1 22.27 -5.38 36.45
CA MET A 1 21.37 -4.72 37.41
C MET A 1 20.66 -3.59 36.67
N LEU A 2 19.34 -3.75 36.50
CA LEU A 2 18.43 -2.83 35.81
C LEU A 2 17.89 -1.78 36.79
N ASN A 3 17.62 -0.57 36.28
CA ASN A 3 16.46 0.28 36.56
C ASN A 3 16.69 1.61 35.81
N GLY A 4 15.86 2.10 34.89
CA GLY A 4 14.44 1.89 34.68
C GLY A 4 13.67 3.15 35.09
N SER A 5 13.82 4.24 34.33
CA SER A 5 13.06 5.49 34.52
C SER A 5 11.66 5.34 33.93
N ARG A 6 10.67 5.56 34.79
CA ARG A 6 9.23 5.42 34.54
C ARG A 6 8.65 6.64 33.82
N VAL A 7 7.85 6.41 32.78
CA VAL A 7 6.93 7.41 32.22
C VAL A 7 5.66 7.42 33.06
N ILE A 8 5.25 8.62 33.47
CA ILE A 8 4.15 8.94 34.36
C ILE A 8 2.83 8.80 33.59
N ILE A 9 1.98 7.84 34.01
CA ILE A 9 0.58 7.77 33.58
C ILE A 9 -0.24 8.70 34.48
N PHE A 10 -0.93 9.66 33.86
CA PHE A 10 -1.96 10.47 34.52
C PHE A 10 -3.10 9.56 35.00
N ILE A 11 -3.12 9.26 36.31
CA ILE A 11 -4.28 8.69 36.97
C ILE A 11 -5.27 9.82 37.20
N ILE A 12 -6.33 9.87 36.39
CA ILE A 12 -7.53 10.65 36.69
C ILE A 12 -8.17 10.00 37.93
N ASN A 13 -7.99 10.66 39.07
CA ASN A 13 -8.73 10.34 40.31
C ASN A 13 -10.20 10.68 40.09
N LEU A 14 -11.01 9.67 39.80
CA LEU A 14 -12.46 9.78 39.91
C LEU A 14 -12.87 9.22 41.26
N ALA A 15 -13.03 10.12 42.24
CA ALA A 15 -13.65 9.82 43.51
C ALA A 15 -15.10 9.39 43.27
N PHE A 16 -15.42 8.11 43.51
CA PHE A 16 -16.80 7.64 43.58
C PHE A 16 -17.20 7.45 45.04
N CYS A 17 -18.15 8.29 45.46
CA CYS A 17 -18.91 8.13 46.68
C CYS A 17 -19.57 6.74 46.73
N VAL A 18 -19.40 6.07 47.86
CA VAL A 18 -20.14 4.85 48.21
C VAL A 18 -21.58 5.22 48.52
N VAL A 19 -22.49 4.98 47.58
CA VAL A 19 -23.91 4.74 47.85
C VAL A 19 -24.35 3.58 46.96
N GLY A 20 -24.95 2.57 47.59
CA GLY A 20 -25.13 1.23 47.07
C GLY A 20 -25.64 1.12 45.64
N CYS A 21 -24.91 0.35 44.84
CA CYS A 21 -25.44 -0.34 43.67
C CYS A 21 -24.80 -1.72 43.61
N SER A 22 -25.65 -2.73 43.44
CA SER A 22 -25.37 -4.15 43.52
C SER A 22 -24.23 -4.61 42.60
N ALA A 23 -23.60 -5.76 42.96
CA ALA A 23 -22.60 -6.49 42.17
C ALA A 23 -22.98 -6.68 40.68
N VAL A 24 -24.28 -6.54 40.36
CA VAL A 24 -24.86 -6.49 39.02
C VAL A 24 -24.23 -5.39 38.14
N SER A 25 -23.85 -4.22 38.68
CA SER A 25 -23.31 -3.11 37.89
C SER A 25 -21.88 -3.36 37.38
N LEU A 26 -21.04 -4.01 38.20
CA LEU A 26 -19.68 -4.36 37.85
C LEU A 26 -19.64 -5.52 36.85
N GLU A 27 -20.50 -6.54 37.04
CA GLU A 27 -20.67 -7.62 36.07
C GLU A 27 -21.20 -7.09 34.72
N ARG A 28 -22.14 -6.14 34.72
CA ARG A 28 -22.68 -5.56 33.49
C ARG A 28 -21.62 -4.74 32.73
N PHE A 29 -20.74 -4.03 33.43
CA PHE A 29 -19.61 -3.33 32.82
C PHE A 29 -18.59 -4.30 32.23
N ASN A 30 -18.24 -5.35 32.97
CA ASN A 30 -17.29 -6.37 32.52
C ASN A 30 -17.84 -7.19 31.34
N ASN A 31 -19.13 -7.50 31.36
CA ASN A 31 -19.83 -8.18 30.27
C ASN A 31 -19.93 -7.27 29.04
N ASN A 32 -20.20 -5.97 29.20
CA ASN A 32 -20.20 -5.03 28.07
C ASN A 32 -18.80 -4.87 27.44
N PHE A 33 -17.74 -4.87 28.24
CA PHE A 33 -16.37 -4.85 27.72
C PHE A 33 -16.04 -6.14 26.96
N LYS A 34 -16.44 -7.29 27.51
CA LYS A 34 -16.23 -8.61 26.90
C LYS A 34 -17.04 -8.82 25.62
N VAL A 35 -18.28 -8.32 25.59
CA VAL A 35 -19.15 -8.29 24.40
C VAL A 35 -18.58 -7.36 23.33
N LYS A 36 -18.06 -6.19 23.72
CA LYS A 36 -17.43 -5.25 22.77
C LYS A 36 -16.11 -5.79 22.23
N GLN A 37 -15.34 -6.49 23.07
CA GLN A 37 -14.12 -7.17 22.64
C GLN A 37 -14.45 -8.36 21.73
N SER A 38 -15.48 -9.16 22.05
CA SER A 38 -15.92 -10.25 21.17
C SER A 38 -16.53 -9.72 19.86
N GLU A 39 -17.30 -8.64 19.86
CA GLU A 39 -17.80 -8.00 18.63
C GLU A 39 -16.64 -7.44 17.78
N ILE A 40 -15.58 -6.91 18.38
CA ILE A 40 -14.37 -6.48 17.65
C ILE A 40 -13.65 -7.69 17.03
N TYR A 41 -13.59 -8.82 17.74
CA TYR A 41 -13.01 -10.07 17.22
C TYR A 41 -13.91 -10.83 16.24
N GLU A 42 -15.23 -10.68 16.33
CA GLU A 42 -16.22 -11.31 15.46
C GLU A 42 -16.43 -10.48 14.18
N ASN A 43 -16.10 -9.18 14.22
CA ASN A 43 -16.08 -8.28 13.06
C ASN A 43 -14.77 -8.32 12.26
N SER A 44 -13.73 -8.99 12.76
CA SER A 44 -12.57 -9.38 11.96
C SER A 44 -12.67 -10.87 11.66
N MET A 45 -13.19 -11.20 10.47
CA MET A 45 -13.22 -12.58 9.95
C MET A 45 -11.80 -13.13 9.69
N PHE A 46 -10.75 -12.34 9.96
CA PHE A 46 -9.35 -12.58 9.60
C PHE A 46 -8.39 -12.43 10.78
N GLY A 47 -7.30 -13.19 10.75
CA GLY A 47 -6.20 -12.92 11.68
C GLY A 47 -5.44 -11.66 11.28
N PRO A 48 -4.74 -10.97 12.21
CA PRO A 48 -3.91 -9.81 11.89
C PRO A 48 -2.88 -10.04 10.77
N GLU A 49 -2.36 -11.26 10.65
CA GLU A 49 -1.42 -11.62 9.58
C GLU A 49 -2.07 -11.60 8.18
N GLU A 50 -3.31 -12.08 8.07
CA GLU A 50 -4.04 -12.09 6.80
C GLU A 50 -4.44 -10.67 6.38
N GLU A 51 -4.79 -9.82 7.34
CA GLU A 51 -5.02 -8.39 7.10
C GLU A 51 -3.74 -7.68 6.63
N ILE A 52 -2.58 -8.00 7.20
CA ILE A 52 -1.29 -7.47 6.74
C ILE A 52 -1.01 -7.89 5.29
N HIS A 53 -1.20 -9.16 4.95
CA HIS A 53 -1.05 -9.65 3.58
C HIS A 53 -2.01 -8.98 2.60
N LEU A 54 -3.25 -8.77 3.01
CA LEU A 54 -4.22 -8.02 2.22
C LEU A 54 -3.77 -6.56 2.01
N SER A 55 -3.21 -5.93 3.04
CA SER A 55 -2.67 -4.58 2.92
C SER A 55 -1.52 -4.48 1.90
N GLU A 56 -0.66 -5.51 1.83
CA GLU A 56 0.39 -5.62 0.83
C GLU A 56 -0.21 -5.73 -0.59
N GLN A 57 -1.19 -6.62 -0.80
CA GLN A 57 -1.89 -6.78 -2.08
C GLN A 57 -2.56 -5.48 -2.54
N LEU A 58 -3.28 -4.81 -1.63
CA LEU A 58 -3.91 -3.52 -1.92
C LEU A 58 -2.88 -2.45 -2.35
N SER A 59 -1.67 -2.51 -1.80
CA SER A 59 -0.57 -1.62 -2.22
C SER A 59 -0.06 -1.97 -3.62
N ILE A 60 0.10 -3.26 -3.93
CA ILE A 60 0.50 -3.73 -5.26
C ILE A 60 -0.52 -3.29 -6.33
N MET A 61 -1.81 -3.56 -6.10
CA MET A 61 -2.90 -3.14 -6.98
C MET A 61 -2.88 -1.62 -7.22
N THR A 62 -2.64 -0.84 -6.17
CA THR A 62 -2.55 0.61 -6.27
C THR A 62 -1.33 1.06 -7.09
N GLY A 63 -0.21 0.34 -7.02
CA GLY A 63 0.98 0.56 -7.84
C GLY A 63 0.69 0.51 -9.34
N HIS A 64 0.02 -0.56 -9.80
CA HIS A 64 -0.39 -0.67 -11.21
C HIS A 64 -1.35 0.47 -11.62
N VAL A 65 -2.35 0.78 -10.78
CA VAL A 65 -3.27 1.90 -11.07
C VAL A 65 -2.51 3.22 -11.20
N ARG A 66 -1.46 3.45 -10.40
CA ARG A 66 -0.61 4.64 -10.54
C ARG A 66 0.20 4.65 -11.84
N ALA A 67 0.74 3.51 -12.28
CA ALA A 67 1.40 3.41 -13.58
C ALA A 67 0.43 3.79 -14.71
N GLY A 68 -0.77 3.20 -14.70
CA GLY A 68 -1.84 3.50 -15.65
C GLY A 68 -2.23 4.98 -15.65
N LEU A 69 -2.33 5.61 -14.48
CA LEU A 69 -2.63 7.05 -14.38
C LEU A 69 -1.52 7.95 -14.94
N GLU A 70 -0.25 7.61 -14.74
CA GLU A 70 0.87 8.37 -15.30
C GLU A 70 0.92 8.26 -16.84
N LEU A 71 0.52 7.12 -17.39
CA LEU A 71 0.39 6.91 -18.84
C LEU A 71 -0.81 7.66 -19.41
N LEU A 72 -1.95 7.61 -18.70
CA LEU A 72 -3.17 8.31 -19.08
C LEU A 72 -2.94 9.82 -19.25
N VAL A 73 -2.27 10.47 -18.29
CA VAL A 73 -1.98 11.93 -18.36
C VAL A 73 -0.98 12.30 -19.46
N ARG A 74 -0.29 11.31 -20.05
CA ARG A 74 0.59 11.48 -21.21
C ARG A 74 -0.09 11.15 -22.53
N GLY A 75 -1.36 10.71 -22.49
CA GLY A 75 -2.12 10.30 -23.67
C GLY A 75 -1.82 8.87 -24.14
N GLU A 76 -1.11 8.07 -23.34
CA GLU A 76 -0.76 6.68 -23.66
C GLU A 76 -1.88 5.73 -23.22
N PHE A 77 -3.05 5.86 -23.84
CA PHE A 77 -4.28 5.15 -23.42
C PHE A 77 -4.16 3.63 -23.47
N ASP A 78 -3.61 3.08 -24.56
CA ASP A 78 -3.48 1.62 -24.74
C ASP A 78 -2.54 1.02 -23.68
N MET A 79 -1.43 1.70 -23.37
CA MET A 79 -0.52 1.29 -22.30
C MET A 79 -1.20 1.42 -20.93
N ALA A 80 -1.90 2.52 -20.69
CA ALA A 80 -2.62 2.74 -19.44
C ALA A 80 -3.66 1.64 -19.15
N GLU A 81 -4.36 1.18 -20.18
CA GLU A 81 -5.37 0.12 -20.05
C GLU A 81 -4.79 -1.19 -19.51
N ALA A 82 -3.62 -1.62 -19.99
CA ALA A 82 -2.97 -2.84 -19.55
C ALA A 82 -2.75 -2.84 -18.03
N HIS A 83 -2.21 -1.74 -17.51
CA HIS A 83 -1.95 -1.55 -16.08
C HIS A 83 -3.22 -1.51 -15.22
N LEU A 84 -4.33 -1.04 -15.76
CA LEU A 84 -5.61 -1.08 -15.02
C LEU A 84 -6.20 -2.50 -14.94
N MET A 85 -5.70 -3.42 -15.76
CA MET A 85 -6.08 -4.82 -15.78
C MET A 85 -5.14 -5.73 -14.96
N HIS A 86 -3.86 -5.37 -14.83
CA HIS A 86 -2.85 -6.13 -14.05
C HIS A 86 -3.29 -6.50 -12.62
N PRO A 87 -3.88 -5.59 -11.82
CA PRO A 87 -4.43 -5.92 -10.51
C PRO A 87 -5.37 -7.12 -10.49
N ILE A 88 -6.03 -7.40 -11.61
CA ILE A 88 -6.99 -8.50 -11.73
C ILE A 88 -6.38 -9.72 -12.40
N SER A 89 -5.51 -9.56 -13.40
CA SER A 89 -4.90 -10.70 -14.09
C SER A 89 -3.86 -11.43 -13.24
N GLU A 90 -3.18 -10.70 -12.35
CA GLU A 90 -2.10 -11.25 -11.51
C GLU A 90 -2.55 -11.68 -10.11
N THR A 91 -3.76 -11.28 -9.71
CA THR A 91 -4.34 -11.69 -8.43
C THR A 91 -5.04 -13.05 -8.59
N ASP A 92 -4.72 -14.01 -7.71
CA ASP A 92 -5.34 -15.32 -7.75
C ASP A 92 -6.80 -15.31 -7.25
N LYS A 93 -7.50 -16.44 -7.43
CA LYS A 93 -8.91 -16.57 -7.07
C LYS A 93 -9.18 -16.33 -5.57
N ASP A 94 -8.34 -16.87 -4.70
CA ASP A 94 -8.55 -16.80 -3.26
C ASP A 94 -8.32 -15.38 -2.74
N GLN A 95 -7.34 -14.69 -3.32
CA GLN A 95 -7.07 -13.27 -3.08
C GLN A 95 -8.23 -12.37 -3.56
N LYS A 96 -8.77 -12.63 -4.75
CA LYS A 96 -9.97 -11.94 -5.27
C LYS A 96 -11.18 -12.13 -4.35
N ASP A 97 -11.40 -13.37 -3.90
CA ASP A 97 -12.46 -13.68 -2.95
C ASP A 97 -12.23 -12.98 -1.60
N SER A 98 -10.97 -12.71 -1.21
CA SER A 98 -10.63 -11.87 -0.05
C SER A 98 -11.00 -10.41 -0.25
N LEU A 99 -10.53 -9.79 -1.33
CA LEU A 99 -10.80 -8.39 -1.67
C LEU A 99 -12.31 -8.09 -1.71
N LYS A 100 -13.10 -9.01 -2.27
CA LYS A 100 -14.56 -8.89 -2.37
C LYS A 100 -15.24 -8.81 -0.99
N ARG A 101 -14.73 -9.51 0.02
CA ARG A 101 -15.27 -9.45 1.39
C ARG A 101 -15.06 -8.08 2.04
N PHE A 102 -14.03 -7.37 1.62
CA PHE A 102 -13.76 -5.98 2.01
C PHE A 102 -14.41 -4.93 1.09
N GLY A 103 -15.29 -5.37 0.18
CA GLY A 103 -16.05 -4.51 -0.72
C GLY A 103 -15.33 -4.14 -2.01
N LEU A 104 -14.11 -4.64 -2.23
CA LEU A 104 -13.34 -4.35 -3.44
C LEU A 104 -13.56 -5.45 -4.49
N SER A 105 -14.44 -5.18 -5.45
CA SER A 105 -14.74 -6.09 -6.56
C SER A 105 -13.82 -5.86 -7.76
N GLU A 106 -13.48 -6.94 -8.47
CA GLU A 106 -12.74 -6.91 -9.75
C GLU A 106 -13.45 -6.03 -10.80
N GLU A 107 -14.78 -5.93 -10.71
CA GLU A 107 -15.60 -5.10 -11.60
C GLU A 107 -15.16 -3.64 -11.61
N ARG A 108 -14.60 -3.12 -10.51
CA ARG A 108 -14.09 -1.74 -10.44
C ARG A 108 -12.93 -1.50 -11.40
N PHE A 109 -12.02 -2.47 -11.49
CA PHE A 109 -10.86 -2.40 -12.38
C PHE A 109 -11.29 -2.61 -13.84
N HIS A 110 -12.21 -3.55 -14.08
CA HIS A 110 -12.82 -3.73 -15.40
C HIS A 110 -13.58 -2.48 -15.89
N GLU A 111 -14.30 -1.78 -14.99
CA GLU A 111 -14.98 -0.51 -15.31
C GLU A 111 -13.95 0.51 -15.82
N LEU A 112 -12.84 0.69 -15.11
CA LEU A 112 -11.78 1.63 -15.51
C LEU A 112 -11.18 1.30 -16.87
N ALA A 113 -10.77 0.05 -17.09
CA ALA A 113 -10.24 -0.37 -18.39
C ALA A 113 -11.25 -0.19 -19.53
N THR A 114 -12.54 -0.43 -19.25
CA THR A 114 -13.63 -0.26 -20.23
C THR A 114 -13.85 1.22 -20.59
N LEU A 115 -13.71 2.14 -19.63
CA LEU A 115 -13.78 3.58 -19.92
C LEU A 115 -12.69 3.99 -20.92
N ILE A 116 -11.46 3.49 -20.76
CA ILE A 116 -10.38 3.73 -21.72
C ILE A 116 -10.73 3.16 -23.10
N ARG A 117 -11.11 1.89 -23.20
CA ARG A 117 -11.49 1.24 -24.47
C ARG A 117 -12.60 1.96 -25.22
N ASN A 118 -13.55 2.55 -24.48
CA ASN A 118 -14.68 3.27 -25.06
C ASN A 118 -14.33 4.70 -25.49
N GLY A 119 -13.09 5.15 -25.28
CA GLY A 119 -12.65 6.50 -25.62
C GLY A 119 -13.29 7.57 -24.73
N GLU A 120 -13.59 7.23 -23.49
CA GLU A 120 -14.11 8.19 -22.51
C GLU A 120 -13.06 9.27 -22.19
N THR A 121 -13.52 10.42 -21.69
CA THR A 121 -12.62 11.54 -21.42
C THR A 121 -11.55 11.19 -20.37
N GLU A 122 -10.32 11.65 -20.57
CA GLU A 122 -9.21 11.53 -19.60
C GLU A 122 -9.65 11.90 -18.18
N LYS A 123 -10.37 13.03 -18.05
CA LYS A 123 -10.91 13.50 -16.77
C LYS A 123 -11.80 12.46 -16.09
N LEU A 124 -12.71 11.82 -16.82
CA LEU A 124 -13.62 10.83 -16.27
C LEU A 124 -12.86 9.60 -15.77
N VAL A 125 -11.91 9.09 -16.57
CA VAL A 125 -11.08 7.94 -16.20
C VAL A 125 -10.25 8.27 -14.96
N LEU A 126 -9.62 9.44 -14.93
CA LEU A 126 -8.82 9.92 -13.80
C LEU A 126 -9.65 10.04 -12.52
N ASP A 127 -10.82 10.68 -12.58
CA ASP A 127 -11.72 10.84 -11.44
C ASP A 127 -12.12 9.48 -10.85
N LYS A 128 -12.45 8.51 -11.73
CA LYS A 128 -12.85 7.15 -11.32
C LYS A 128 -11.69 6.37 -10.71
N ALA A 129 -10.49 6.47 -11.27
CA ALA A 129 -9.30 5.82 -10.73
C ALA A 129 -8.90 6.40 -9.36
N LEU A 130 -8.98 7.72 -9.19
CA LEU A 130 -8.73 8.36 -7.89
C LEU A 130 -9.76 7.95 -6.82
N LEU A 131 -11.02 7.74 -7.21
CA LEU A 131 -12.04 7.17 -6.32
C LEU A 131 -11.69 5.74 -5.90
N LEU A 132 -11.24 4.89 -6.85
CA LEU A 132 -10.79 3.53 -6.54
C LEU A 132 -9.60 3.52 -5.58
N ILE A 133 -8.58 4.34 -5.83
CA ILE A 133 -7.44 4.49 -4.91
C ILE A 133 -7.92 4.93 -3.52
N SER A 134 -8.85 5.89 -3.44
CA SER A 134 -9.39 6.36 -2.16
C SER A 134 -10.16 5.26 -1.41
N GLU A 135 -10.88 4.40 -2.14
CA GLU A 135 -11.57 3.22 -1.57
C GLU A 135 -10.57 2.20 -1.02
N ILE A 136 -9.51 1.88 -1.78
CA ILE A 136 -8.42 1.02 -1.35
C ILE A 136 -7.74 1.57 -0.08
N GLU A 137 -7.44 2.87 -0.06
CA GLU A 137 -6.85 3.53 1.10
C GLU A 137 -7.76 3.50 2.33
N ARG A 138 -9.08 3.55 2.14
CA ARG A 138 -10.05 3.41 3.23
C ARG A 138 -9.99 2.00 3.81
N ILE A 139 -9.98 0.98 2.95
CA ILE A 139 -9.85 -0.43 3.39
C ILE A 139 -8.55 -0.63 4.17
N GLN A 140 -7.41 -0.13 3.65
CA GLN A 140 -6.12 -0.21 4.34
C GLN A 140 -6.08 0.46 5.72
N LYS A 141 -6.95 1.43 6.00
CA LYS A 141 -7.06 2.09 7.31
C LYS A 141 -7.92 1.30 8.31
N GLU A 142 -8.78 0.41 7.81
CA GLU A 142 -9.72 -0.36 8.61
C GLU A 142 -9.18 -1.75 8.99
N ILE A 143 -8.12 -2.20 8.33
CA ILE A 143 -7.45 -3.48 8.57
C ILE A 143 -6.09 -3.29 9.26
N SER A 144 -5.57 -4.33 9.90
CA SER A 144 -4.18 -4.38 10.34
C SER A 144 -3.25 -4.21 9.15
N SER A 145 -2.32 -3.27 9.24
CA SER A 145 -1.47 -2.87 8.12
C SER A 145 -0.08 -2.51 8.64
N ASP A 146 0.95 -2.92 7.89
CA ASP A 146 2.34 -2.53 8.14
C ASP A 146 2.85 -1.74 6.92
N THR A 147 2.92 -0.42 7.07
CA THR A 147 3.40 0.47 6.00
C THR A 147 4.85 0.20 5.62
N SER A 148 5.70 -0.20 6.56
CA SER A 148 7.09 -0.56 6.28
C SER A 148 7.14 -1.81 5.42
N LYS A 149 6.36 -2.85 5.78
CA LYS A 149 6.25 -4.09 5.00
C LYS A 149 5.72 -3.82 3.59
N ASN A 150 4.67 -3.01 3.45
CA ASN A 150 4.11 -2.63 2.15
C ASN A 150 5.16 -1.96 1.25
N ILE A 151 5.94 -1.00 1.79
CA ILE A 151 7.01 -0.32 1.03
C ILE A 151 8.10 -1.31 0.61
N LEU A 152 8.52 -2.22 1.49
CA LEU A 152 9.56 -3.22 1.16
C LEU A 152 9.08 -4.20 0.10
N THR A 153 7.81 -4.63 0.16
CA THR A 153 7.21 -5.50 -0.85
C THR A 153 7.15 -4.81 -2.22
N LEU A 154 6.76 -3.53 -2.27
CA LEU A 154 6.77 -2.75 -3.51
C LEU A 154 8.18 -2.55 -4.08
N LEU A 155 9.18 -2.29 -3.23
CA LEU A 155 10.57 -2.16 -3.67
C LEU A 155 11.13 -3.47 -4.24
N ARG A 156 10.79 -4.60 -3.62
CA ARG A 156 11.16 -5.93 -4.12
C ARG A 156 10.56 -6.17 -5.50
N LEU A 157 9.25 -5.97 -5.66
CA LEU A 157 8.56 -6.14 -6.94
C LEU A 157 9.09 -5.16 -8.00
N ALA A 158 9.33 -3.90 -7.64
CA ALA A 158 9.93 -2.94 -8.56
C ALA A 158 11.30 -3.40 -9.09
N SER A 159 12.11 -4.04 -8.25
CA SER A 159 13.37 -4.63 -8.69
C SER A 159 13.17 -5.84 -9.59
N GLU A 160 12.18 -6.69 -9.30
CA GLU A 160 11.87 -7.90 -10.07
C GLU A 160 11.35 -7.53 -11.47
N GLU A 161 10.31 -6.69 -11.56
CA GLU A 161 9.73 -6.29 -12.85
C GLU A 161 10.72 -5.48 -13.70
N TYR A 162 11.53 -4.61 -13.08
CA TYR A 162 12.57 -3.90 -13.83
C TYR A 162 13.61 -4.86 -14.43
N SER A 163 13.89 -5.98 -13.76
CA SER A 163 14.84 -6.96 -14.29
C SER A 163 14.21 -7.76 -15.44
N ILE A 164 12.92 -8.08 -15.36
CA ILE A 164 12.17 -8.75 -16.44
C ILE A 164 12.05 -7.83 -17.66
N ALA A 165 11.85 -6.54 -17.42
CA ALA A 165 11.68 -5.52 -18.45
C ALA A 165 12.89 -5.35 -19.36
N LEU A 166 14.10 -5.65 -18.88
CA LEU A 166 15.33 -5.37 -19.59
C LEU A 166 15.94 -6.62 -20.24
N VAL A 167 16.37 -6.49 -21.48
CA VAL A 167 17.27 -7.45 -22.16
C VAL A 167 18.39 -6.65 -22.82
N ASP A 168 19.64 -7.02 -22.52
CA ASP A 168 20.84 -6.30 -23.00
C ASP A 168 20.80 -4.78 -22.73
N ASN A 169 20.28 -4.38 -21.56
CA ASN A 169 20.06 -2.99 -21.14
C ASN A 169 19.15 -2.17 -22.09
N MET A 170 18.24 -2.85 -22.79
CA MET A 170 17.15 -2.23 -23.55
C MET A 170 15.82 -2.64 -22.93
N VAL A 171 14.82 -1.75 -22.94
CA VAL A 171 13.47 -2.10 -22.52
C VAL A 171 12.88 -3.06 -23.56
N PHE A 172 12.77 -4.33 -23.20
CA PHE A 172 12.18 -5.41 -23.99
C PHE A 172 10.70 -5.60 -23.62
N ASP A 173 10.39 -5.62 -22.33
CA ASP A 173 9.01 -5.63 -21.85
C ASP A 173 8.64 -4.24 -21.31
N THR A 174 7.78 -3.56 -22.06
CA THR A 174 7.31 -2.21 -21.70
C THR A 174 6.38 -2.23 -20.49
N ASN A 175 5.57 -3.27 -20.33
CA ASN A 175 4.61 -3.34 -19.25
C ASN A 175 5.35 -3.50 -17.91
N GLU A 176 6.32 -4.41 -17.85
CA GLU A 176 7.09 -4.65 -16.62
C GLU A 176 7.94 -3.43 -16.23
N TYR A 177 8.46 -2.67 -17.21
CA TYR A 177 9.16 -1.41 -16.95
C TYR A 177 8.24 -0.37 -16.26
N GLN A 178 6.98 -0.35 -16.69
CA GLN A 178 5.96 0.59 -16.23
C GLN A 178 5.38 0.19 -14.87
N ASP A 179 5.18 -1.11 -14.63
CA ASP A 179 4.76 -1.64 -13.33
C ASP A 179 5.80 -1.35 -12.26
N ALA A 180 7.08 -1.60 -12.57
CA ALA A 180 8.18 -1.25 -11.68
C ALA A 180 8.14 0.24 -11.27
N TYR A 181 7.88 1.14 -12.23
CA TYR A 181 7.72 2.57 -11.96
C TYR A 181 6.51 2.85 -11.06
N GLY A 182 5.36 2.22 -11.34
CA GLY A 182 4.13 2.33 -10.55
C GLY A 182 4.33 1.94 -9.09
N PHE A 183 5.08 0.86 -8.83
CA PHE A 183 5.41 0.42 -7.48
C PHE A 183 6.26 1.43 -6.71
N ILE A 184 7.22 2.11 -7.37
CA ILE A 184 7.99 3.19 -6.75
C ILE A 184 7.11 4.39 -6.40
N LEU A 185 6.15 4.75 -7.27
CA LEU A 185 5.20 5.83 -6.98
C LEU A 185 4.34 5.52 -5.76
N GLU A 186 3.82 4.29 -5.67
CA GLU A 186 3.00 3.88 -4.54
C GLU A 186 3.83 3.77 -3.26
N ALA A 187 5.04 3.22 -3.31
CA ALA A 187 5.94 3.21 -2.15
C ALA A 187 6.19 4.63 -1.63
N LYS A 188 6.42 5.59 -2.53
CA LYS A 188 6.62 7.00 -2.20
C LYS A 188 5.35 7.61 -1.60
N HIS A 189 4.18 7.21 -2.05
CA HIS A 189 2.91 7.64 -1.46
C HIS A 189 2.69 7.05 -0.07
N GLN A 190 2.90 5.75 0.12
CA GLN A 190 2.83 5.05 1.41
C GLN A 190 3.76 5.68 2.45
N SER A 191 4.94 6.17 2.05
CA SER A 191 5.87 6.86 2.94
C SER A 191 5.26 8.07 3.68
N LYS A 192 4.22 8.71 3.12
CA LYS A 192 3.50 9.83 3.76
C LYS A 192 2.67 9.39 4.96
N LYS A 193 2.31 8.11 5.04
CA LYS A 193 1.53 7.51 6.13
C LYS A 193 2.41 7.11 7.33
N MET A 194 3.73 7.07 7.13
CA MET A 194 4.68 6.74 8.20
C MET A 194 4.81 7.86 9.24
N HIS A 195 5.42 7.53 10.38
CA HIS A 195 5.68 8.50 11.45
C HIS A 195 6.46 9.74 10.91
N PRO A 196 6.13 10.98 11.33
CA PRO A 196 6.74 12.20 10.77
C PRO A 196 8.27 12.24 10.86
N ALA A 197 8.87 11.60 11.87
CA ALA A 197 10.33 11.53 12.02
C ALA A 197 11.03 10.75 10.91
N ILE A 198 10.32 9.81 10.26
CA ILE A 198 10.86 8.94 9.22
C ILE A 198 10.29 9.19 7.83
N SER A 199 9.04 9.66 7.74
CA SER A 199 8.32 9.87 6.48
C SER A 199 9.12 10.67 5.44
N GLY A 200 9.67 11.83 5.83
CA GLY A 200 10.42 12.69 4.91
C GLY A 200 11.72 12.05 4.38
N LYS A 201 12.43 11.31 5.24
CA LYS A 201 13.68 10.63 4.87
C LYS A 201 13.41 9.39 4.00
N THR A 202 12.40 8.60 4.34
CA THR A 202 11.93 7.49 3.50
C THR A 202 11.55 7.98 2.11
N ARG A 203 10.72 9.03 2.04
CA ARG A 203 10.29 9.63 0.77
C ARG A 203 11.46 10.09 -0.09
N ALA A 204 12.46 10.75 0.52
CA ALA A 204 13.63 11.23 -0.19
C ALA A 204 14.50 10.11 -0.77
N LYS A 205 14.58 8.94 -0.12
CA LYS A 205 15.28 7.78 -0.66
C LYS A 205 14.52 7.17 -1.85
N LEU A 206 13.21 7.03 -1.72
CA LEU A 206 12.35 6.54 -2.82
C LEU A 206 12.38 7.47 -4.03
N GLU A 207 12.46 8.79 -3.81
CA GLU A 207 12.61 9.78 -4.88
C GLU A 207 13.95 9.63 -5.63
N LYS A 208 15.04 9.25 -4.95
CA LYS A 208 16.31 8.94 -5.63
C LYS A 208 16.20 7.72 -6.53
N ILE A 209 15.51 6.66 -6.10
CA ILE A 209 15.23 5.49 -6.94
C ILE A 209 14.37 5.90 -8.14
N GLN A 210 13.29 6.66 -7.90
CA GLN A 210 12.42 7.12 -8.98
C GLN A 210 13.18 7.89 -10.07
N ASN A 211 14.15 8.71 -9.68
CA ASN A 211 14.96 9.50 -10.63
C ASN A 211 15.88 8.66 -11.53
N LEU A 212 15.98 7.35 -11.31
CA LEU A 212 16.65 6.42 -12.22
C LEU A 212 15.78 6.08 -13.45
N TRP A 213 14.48 6.38 -13.43
CA TRP A 213 13.64 6.34 -14.62
C TRP A 213 13.78 7.66 -15.39
N VAL A 214 14.67 7.68 -16.39
CA VAL A 214 15.06 8.88 -17.15
C VAL A 214 13.87 9.64 -17.74
N ASP A 215 12.86 8.91 -18.25
CA ASP A 215 11.63 9.49 -18.83
C ASP A 215 10.36 9.06 -18.05
N GLY A 216 10.54 8.77 -16.76
CA GLY A 216 9.46 8.27 -15.91
C GLY A 216 8.87 6.97 -16.46
N VAL A 217 7.53 6.94 -16.58
CA VAL A 217 6.78 5.77 -17.03
C VAL A 217 6.95 5.46 -18.52
N ILE A 218 7.43 6.41 -19.34
CA ILE A 218 7.65 6.17 -20.76
C ILE A 218 8.98 5.41 -20.93
N PRO A 219 8.99 4.25 -21.61
CA PRO A 219 10.23 3.55 -21.89
C PRO A 219 11.22 4.42 -22.66
N THR A 220 12.47 4.45 -22.20
CA THR A 220 13.57 5.12 -22.89
C THR A 220 14.40 4.11 -23.67
N THR A 221 15.07 4.57 -24.73
CA THR A 221 16.07 3.79 -25.48
C THR A 221 17.38 3.60 -24.72
N THR A 222 17.56 4.34 -23.63
CA THR A 222 18.75 4.28 -22.76
C THR A 222 18.31 4.19 -21.30
N PRO A 223 17.69 3.06 -20.88
CA PRO A 223 17.28 2.89 -19.50
C PRO A 223 18.51 2.83 -18.58
N THR A 224 18.28 3.09 -17.29
CA THR A 224 19.30 2.78 -16.27
C THR A 224 19.66 1.29 -16.37
N PRO A 225 20.95 0.92 -16.37
CA PRO A 225 21.34 -0.49 -16.41
C PRO A 225 20.70 -1.29 -15.27
N GLU A 226 20.34 -2.55 -15.55
CA GLU A 226 19.68 -3.43 -14.57
C GLU A 226 20.46 -3.49 -13.25
N ASP A 227 21.78 -3.72 -13.32
CA ASP A 227 22.66 -3.81 -12.15
C ASP A 227 22.66 -2.54 -11.31
N ASP A 228 22.61 -1.37 -11.93
CA ASP A 228 22.58 -0.08 -11.25
C ASP A 228 21.24 0.13 -10.53
N MET A 229 20.13 -0.21 -11.19
CA MET A 229 18.79 -0.15 -10.59
C MET A 229 18.68 -1.08 -9.37
N ARG A 230 19.06 -2.36 -9.55
CA ARG A 230 19.00 -3.37 -8.49
C ARG A 230 19.89 -3.01 -7.31
N THR A 231 21.09 -2.49 -7.58
CA THR A 231 22.01 -2.02 -6.53
C THR A 231 21.40 -0.86 -5.75
N SER A 232 20.83 0.13 -6.44
CA SER A 232 20.19 1.29 -5.80
C SER A 232 19.00 0.89 -4.92
N ILE A 233 18.13 0.00 -5.41
CA ILE A 233 17.00 -0.52 -4.65
C ILE A 233 17.49 -1.32 -3.43
N SER A 234 18.43 -2.24 -3.62
CA SER A 234 18.96 -3.08 -2.54
C SER A 234 19.62 -2.24 -1.43
N GLN A 235 20.46 -1.27 -1.80
CA GLN A 235 21.07 -0.35 -0.84
C GLN A 235 20.02 0.46 -0.09
N THR A 236 19.02 0.98 -0.79
CA THR A 236 17.91 1.72 -0.17
C THR A 236 17.13 0.85 0.81
N VAL A 237 16.85 -0.41 0.47
CA VAL A 237 16.16 -1.35 1.36
C VAL A 237 16.94 -1.55 2.66
N GLU A 238 18.25 -1.79 2.59
CA GLU A 238 19.09 -1.96 3.78
C GLU A 238 19.16 -0.69 4.63
N GLU A 239 19.31 0.47 4.00
CA GLU A 239 19.27 1.76 4.69
C GLU A 239 17.92 2.04 5.37
N LEU A 240 16.81 1.65 4.72
CA LEU A 240 15.47 1.81 5.29
C LEU A 240 15.25 0.89 6.48
N LYS A 241 15.67 -0.38 6.40
CA LYS A 241 15.58 -1.33 7.53
C LYS A 241 16.31 -0.78 8.76
N ILE A 242 17.58 -0.40 8.61
CA ILE A 242 18.38 0.20 9.69
C ILE A 242 17.68 1.45 10.24
N PHE A 243 17.15 2.28 9.35
CA PHE A 243 16.52 3.53 9.74
C PHE A 243 15.18 3.35 10.48
N TRP A 244 14.46 2.26 10.21
CA TRP A 244 13.17 1.98 10.83
C TRP A 244 13.28 1.11 12.09
N GLU A 245 14.40 0.42 12.32
CA GLU A 245 14.65 -0.39 13.53
C GLU A 245 14.38 0.39 14.83
N ASP A 246 14.59 1.71 14.84
CA ASP A 246 14.33 2.58 16.01
C ASP A 246 12.84 2.99 16.17
N PHE A 247 11.97 2.61 15.24
CA PHE A 247 10.57 3.06 15.16
C PHE A 247 9.52 1.92 15.18
N HIS A 248 9.98 0.67 15.27
CA HIS A 248 9.16 -0.52 15.50
C HIS A 248 9.28 -0.99 16.96
#